data_AF-K1TZ68-F1
#
_entry.id   AF-K1TZ68-F1
#
_cell.length_a   1.000
_cell.length_b   1.000
_cell.length_c   1.000
_cell.angle_alpha   90.00
_cell.angle_beta   90.00
_cell.angle_gamma   90.00
#
_symmetry.space_group_name_H-M   'P 1'
#
loop_
_entity.id
_entity.type
_entity.pdbx_description
1 polymer ?
#
loop_
_entity_poly.entity_id
_entity_poly.type
_entity_poly.pdbx_seq_one_letter_code
_entity_poly.pdbx_strand_id
1 'polypeptide(L)'
;MILGEVVEGNKMFGRTDDTMCVPFNDGRTLSELLSSAVKNINFEYSASAEKLIPVSEHLTAEPLKLRLQSFYRRNGEIYFYGSDKSGKIVNVSADKALGKKLNHERINSFIDIRDTLRELLDVQQYDNKDSEIAQLQEKLNNCYDSFYSKYGLLHSSYNHSLLNSDGAYPLVASLEADFAKDNNLLVKKSDIFTERVNKPTATISHVDTAEEALAVCVAEKGVIDFEYMSQITDVPPEDLKIGLREKGEIFAVPSYTGDEDYEYQTASEYLSGDIYAKLDMAKAYASVNGIYESNVVALKEVLPTPLKAGDIDINLGATWIDKKYYEQFMYEVFETPQSLKSDYVSRFFKSDRIELDYSEYSGRWNITNKRADLSVTTVKTYGASGLSAYQIFESVLNLSEPKVYKDKVDEYGVVERDKNNKPVRVLDVEATQVVQQKANAIRREFKNWIFKDANRRRDIVDTYNRTFNCVHAREYDGSHLNFPGMNSNIQLHEHQKNAIAHAIYGGNTLFAHSVGAGKTFEMIATAMECKRLGLCHKSLFAVPNHLTEQVGADFLKLYPNANILVATKDDFKSSNRKMLMSKIATGNYDAVIIGHTQLKMLPLSPERQEAFLQSQ
;
A
#
# COMPACT_ATOMS: atom_id res chain seq x y z
N MET A 1 -13.90 23.67 33.35
CA MET A 1 -13.82 25.08 33.78
C MET A 1 -15.08 25.78 33.31
N ILE A 2 -15.82 26.45 34.22
CA ILE A 2 -17.08 27.13 33.89
C ILE A 2 -16.80 28.63 33.94
N LEU A 3 -17.02 29.34 32.83
CA LEU A 3 -16.70 30.77 32.68
C LEU A 3 -17.96 31.64 32.69
N GLY A 4 -18.85 31.36 33.65
CA GLY A 4 -20.14 32.02 33.81
C GLY A 4 -20.99 31.38 34.91
N GLU A 5 -22.21 31.87 35.08
CA GLU A 5 -23.20 31.29 35.98
C GLU A 5 -23.98 30.17 35.28
N VAL A 6 -24.07 29.01 35.93
CA VAL A 6 -24.90 27.92 35.42
C VAL A 6 -26.34 28.18 35.82
N VAL A 7 -27.21 28.34 34.84
CA VAL A 7 -28.65 28.54 35.03
C VAL A 7 -29.42 27.45 34.28
N GLU A 8 -30.55 27.05 34.84
CA GLU A 8 -31.51 26.18 34.18
C GLU A 8 -32.44 27.06 33.35
N GLY A 9 -32.51 26.85 32.03
CA GLY A 9 -33.21 27.82 31.18
C GLY A 9 -33.59 27.34 29.79
N ASN A 10 -34.62 28.01 29.26
CA ASN A 10 -35.33 27.69 28.04
C ASN A 10 -34.49 27.99 26.78
N LYS A 11 -33.90 26.95 26.17
CA LYS A 11 -33.13 27.06 24.93
C LYS A 11 -34.05 27.09 23.70
N MET A 12 -33.67 27.81 22.65
CA MET A 12 -34.33 27.71 21.32
C MET A 12 -34.23 26.30 20.72
N PHE A 13 -33.24 25.49 21.14
CA PHE A 13 -33.06 24.09 20.76
C PHE A 13 -32.54 23.28 21.96
N GLY A 14 -33.28 22.27 22.41
CA GLY A 14 -32.93 21.42 23.58
C GLY A 14 -34.13 21.16 24.50
N ARG A 15 -33.97 20.29 25.51
CA ARG A 15 -35.01 20.10 26.53
C ARG A 15 -35.01 21.29 27.49
N THR A 16 -36.18 21.63 28.04
CA THR A 16 -36.38 22.81 28.90
C THR A 16 -35.77 22.67 30.29
N ASP A 17 -35.34 21.47 30.67
CA ASP A 17 -34.68 21.09 31.93
C ASP A 17 -33.14 21.04 31.82
N ASP A 18 -32.54 21.48 30.70
CA ASP A 18 -31.09 21.49 30.54
C ASP A 18 -30.43 22.76 31.11
N THR A 19 -29.23 22.58 31.67
CA THR A 19 -28.40 23.68 32.15
C THR A 19 -27.70 24.44 31.00
N MET A 20 -27.50 25.74 31.18
CA MET A 20 -26.69 26.60 30.31
C MET A 20 -25.76 27.49 31.16
N CYS A 21 -24.64 27.91 30.58
CA CYS A 21 -23.71 28.83 31.23
C CYS A 21 -23.94 30.24 30.64
N VAL A 22 -24.44 31.18 31.45
CA VAL A 22 -24.60 32.58 31.08
C VAL A 22 -23.42 33.42 31.60
N PRO A 23 -23.08 34.55 30.96
CA PRO A 23 -22.02 35.42 31.45
C PRO A 23 -22.27 35.88 32.90
N PHE A 24 -21.21 36.09 33.68
CA PHE A 24 -21.34 36.69 35.00
C PHE A 24 -21.93 38.11 34.89
N ASN A 25 -22.84 38.46 35.79
CA ASN A 25 -23.48 39.80 35.82
C ASN A 25 -22.57 40.92 36.35
N ASP A 26 -21.26 40.67 36.49
CA ASP A 26 -20.27 41.59 37.06
C ASP A 26 -19.43 42.33 36.00
N GLY A 27 -19.81 42.21 34.72
CA GLY A 27 -19.20 42.95 33.62
C GLY A 27 -17.86 42.40 33.14
N ARG A 28 -17.38 41.29 33.71
CA ARG A 28 -16.17 40.60 33.22
C ARG A 28 -16.41 40.07 31.81
N THR A 29 -15.47 40.34 30.90
CA THR A 29 -15.56 39.84 29.53
C THR A 29 -15.04 38.41 29.43
N LEU A 30 -15.53 37.67 28.43
CA LEU A 30 -15.06 36.31 28.16
C LEU A 30 -13.54 36.26 27.93
N SER A 31 -12.97 37.30 27.31
CA SER A 31 -11.53 37.41 27.06
C SER A 31 -10.70 37.46 28.34
N GLU A 32 -11.16 38.21 29.34
CA GLU A 32 -10.51 38.31 30.66
C GLU A 32 -10.63 37.00 31.44
N LEU A 33 -11.82 36.38 31.39
CA LEU A 33 -12.09 35.11 32.04
C LEU A 33 -11.24 33.97 31.46
N LEU A 34 -11.07 33.91 30.13
CA LEU A 34 -10.18 32.95 29.46
C LEU A 34 -8.71 33.18 29.82
N SER A 35 -8.27 34.44 29.84
CA SER A 35 -6.88 34.78 30.19
C SER A 35 -6.54 34.40 31.63
N SER A 36 -7.49 34.56 32.56
CA SER A 36 -7.35 34.08 33.94
C SER A 36 -7.44 32.56 34.04
N ALA A 37 -8.32 31.95 33.24
CA ALA A 37 -8.54 30.52 33.23
C ALA A 37 -7.28 29.73 32.83
N VAL A 38 -6.63 30.15 31.75
CA VAL A 38 -5.41 29.52 31.25
C VAL A 38 -4.27 29.59 32.27
N LYS A 39 -4.18 30.68 33.04
CA LYS A 39 -3.17 30.82 34.11
C LYS A 39 -3.35 29.84 35.26
N ASN A 40 -4.54 29.27 35.43
CA ASN A 40 -4.85 28.31 36.48
C ASN A 40 -4.81 26.86 35.99
N ILE A 41 -4.38 26.61 34.74
CA ILE A 41 -4.16 25.26 34.23
C ILE A 41 -2.81 24.78 34.75
N ASN A 42 -2.84 24.01 35.83
CA ASN A 42 -1.69 23.24 36.29
C ASN A 42 -1.71 21.87 35.62
N PHE A 43 -0.64 21.51 34.93
CA PHE A 43 -0.41 20.16 34.44
C PHE A 43 0.97 19.70 34.90
N GLU A 44 1.07 18.45 35.33
CA GLU A 44 2.36 17.77 35.45
C GLU A 44 2.65 17.08 34.12
N TYR A 45 3.72 17.50 33.46
CA TYR A 45 4.26 16.77 32.34
C TYR A 45 5.08 15.60 32.89
N SER A 46 4.46 14.41 32.96
CA SER A 46 5.26 13.19 32.98
C SER A 46 5.58 12.86 31.53
N ALA A 47 6.87 12.65 31.23
CA ALA A 47 7.20 11.97 29.99
C ALA A 47 6.46 10.63 30.05
N SER A 48 5.49 10.43 29.15
CA SER A 48 4.97 9.10 28.90
C SER A 48 6.17 8.30 28.43
N ALA A 49 6.76 7.53 29.33
CA ALA A 49 7.58 6.41 28.95
C ALA A 49 6.62 5.33 28.42
N GLU A 50 5.92 5.63 27.33
CA GLU A 50 5.64 4.60 26.32
C GLU A 50 6.98 4.27 25.66
N LYS A 51 7.90 3.71 26.46
CA LYS A 51 8.68 2.61 25.93
C LYS A 51 7.61 1.62 25.49
N LEU A 52 7.57 1.31 24.20
CA LEU A 52 7.11 0.01 23.75
C LEU A 52 7.95 -1.01 24.52
N ILE A 53 7.44 -1.42 25.69
CA ILE A 53 8.01 -2.54 26.41
C ILE A 53 7.70 -3.72 25.48
N PRO A 54 8.71 -4.45 24.98
CA PRO A 54 8.46 -5.71 24.30
C PRO A 54 7.56 -6.54 25.21
N VAL A 55 6.59 -7.27 24.65
CA VAL A 55 5.60 -8.07 25.39
C VAL A 55 6.25 -9.26 26.14
N SER A 56 7.52 -9.17 26.54
CA SER A 56 8.30 -10.22 27.18
C SER A 56 8.41 -10.09 28.71
N GLU A 57 7.94 -9.02 29.36
CA GLU A 57 8.20 -8.81 30.81
C GLU A 57 6.97 -8.71 31.73
N HIS A 58 5.88 -9.40 31.39
CA HIS A 58 4.79 -9.66 32.35
C HIS A 58 4.50 -11.16 32.51
N LEU A 59 5.52 -11.92 32.91
CA LEU A 59 5.34 -13.26 33.48
C LEU A 59 5.05 -13.17 34.99
N THR A 60 3.84 -12.75 35.36
CA THR A 60 3.29 -13.12 36.67
C THR A 60 2.54 -14.44 36.53
N ALA A 61 3.27 -15.55 36.75
CA ALA A 61 2.77 -16.92 36.91
C ALA A 61 1.66 -17.34 35.93
N GLU A 62 2.03 -17.46 34.64
CA GLU A 62 1.16 -18.02 33.60
C GLU A 62 0.95 -19.53 33.77
N PRO A 63 -0.26 -20.07 33.54
CA PRO A 63 -0.41 -21.48 33.23
C PRO A 63 0.30 -21.74 31.88
N LEU A 64 1.37 -22.55 31.90
CA LEU A 64 2.24 -22.84 30.77
C LEU A 64 1.48 -23.03 29.43
N LYS A 65 1.95 -22.36 28.36
CA LYS A 65 1.60 -22.54 26.93
C LYS A 65 0.21 -22.06 26.44
N LEU A 66 -0.59 -21.33 27.22
CA LEU A 66 -1.91 -20.84 26.75
C LEU A 66 -1.80 -19.55 25.93
N ARG A 67 -2.30 -19.56 24.68
CA ARG A 67 -2.47 -18.34 23.85
C ARG A 67 -3.51 -17.41 24.48
N LEU A 68 -3.37 -16.09 24.29
CA LEU A 68 -4.37 -15.11 24.72
C LEU A 68 -5.75 -15.42 24.14
N GLN A 69 -6.79 -15.01 24.87
CA GLN A 69 -8.20 -15.27 24.56
C GLN A 69 -8.54 -16.77 24.60
N SER A 70 -8.06 -17.52 25.60
CA SER A 70 -8.32 -18.96 25.72
C SER A 70 -9.11 -19.30 26.98
N PHE A 71 -10.08 -20.22 26.85
CA PHE A 71 -10.64 -20.92 28.01
C PHE A 71 -9.70 -22.04 28.47
N TYR A 72 -9.59 -22.28 29.78
CA TYR A 72 -8.79 -23.38 30.31
C TYR A 72 -9.35 -23.91 31.62
N ARG A 73 -8.97 -25.14 31.99
CA ARG A 73 -9.41 -25.80 33.21
C ARG A 73 -8.34 -25.68 34.31
N ARG A 74 -8.76 -25.35 35.53
CA ARG A 74 -7.91 -25.39 36.72
C ARG A 74 -8.75 -25.82 37.92
N ASN A 75 -8.32 -26.87 38.63
CA ASN A 75 -9.00 -27.41 39.81
C ASN A 75 -10.49 -27.75 39.58
N GLY A 76 -10.84 -28.23 38.38
CA GLY A 76 -12.23 -28.59 38.03
C GLY A 76 -13.12 -27.40 37.59
N GLU A 77 -12.63 -26.17 37.66
CA GLU A 77 -13.34 -24.97 37.19
C GLU A 77 -12.77 -24.46 35.86
N ILE A 78 -13.58 -23.67 35.14
CA ILE A 78 -13.20 -23.07 33.86
C ILE A 78 -12.85 -21.60 34.07
N TYR A 79 -11.71 -21.20 33.52
CA TYR A 79 -11.21 -19.83 33.52
C TYR A 79 -11.05 -19.33 32.09
N PHE A 80 -11.05 -18.01 31.92
CA PHE A 80 -10.77 -17.31 30.68
C PHE A 80 -9.53 -16.44 30.86
N TYR A 81 -8.52 -16.68 30.03
CA TYR A 81 -7.29 -15.90 29.97
C TYR A 81 -7.30 -15.04 28.70
N GLY A 82 -7.30 -13.72 28.86
CA GLY A 82 -7.42 -12.80 27.73
C GLY A 82 -7.13 -11.36 28.14
N SER A 83 -7.59 -10.40 27.34
CA SER A 83 -7.46 -8.97 27.62
C SER A 83 -8.83 -8.32 27.85
N ASP A 84 -8.84 -7.25 28.65
CA ASP A 84 -10.04 -6.43 28.88
C ASP A 84 -10.11 -5.22 27.92
N LYS A 85 -11.14 -4.37 28.07
CA LYS A 85 -11.35 -3.18 27.23
C LYS A 85 -10.29 -2.10 27.41
N SER A 86 -9.48 -2.17 28.47
CA SER A 86 -8.39 -1.23 28.76
C SER A 86 -7.04 -1.70 28.21
N GLY A 87 -6.97 -2.92 27.66
CA GLY A 87 -5.70 -3.50 27.21
C GLY A 87 -4.98 -4.30 28.29
N LYS A 88 -5.57 -4.47 29.48
CA LYS A 88 -4.93 -5.24 30.56
C LYS A 88 -5.21 -6.72 30.40
N ILE A 89 -4.18 -7.56 30.59
CA ILE A 89 -4.33 -9.01 30.64
C ILE A 89 -5.09 -9.40 31.91
N VAL A 90 -6.11 -10.24 31.75
CA VAL A 90 -7.01 -10.70 32.80
C VAL A 90 -7.12 -12.21 32.78
N ASN A 91 -7.31 -12.77 33.98
CA ASN A 91 -7.57 -14.17 34.22
C ASN A 91 -8.79 -14.27 35.14
N VAL A 92 -9.95 -14.64 34.60
CA VAL A 92 -11.24 -14.59 35.30
C VAL A 92 -11.97 -15.91 35.18
N SER A 93 -12.88 -16.22 36.11
CA SER A 93 -13.74 -17.40 35.97
C SER A 93 -14.66 -17.28 34.75
N ALA A 94 -15.03 -18.43 34.16
CA ALA A 94 -15.93 -18.47 33.02
C ALA A 94 -17.32 -17.88 33.34
N ASP A 95 -17.80 -18.01 34.59
CA ASP A 95 -19.01 -17.32 35.07
C ASP A 95 -18.93 -15.80 34.91
N LYS A 96 -17.78 -15.21 35.24
CA LYS A 96 -17.58 -13.77 35.07
C LYS A 96 -17.42 -13.38 33.59
N ALA A 97 -16.82 -14.24 32.78
CA ALA A 97 -16.58 -13.96 31.36
C ALA A 97 -17.85 -14.10 30.50
N LEU A 98 -18.65 -15.15 30.72
CA LEU A 98 -19.79 -15.52 29.88
C LEU A 98 -21.15 -15.22 30.53
N GLY A 99 -21.21 -15.07 31.86
CA GLY A 99 -22.44 -14.82 32.59
C GLY A 99 -23.52 -15.84 32.26
N LYS A 100 -24.70 -15.36 31.86
CA LYS A 100 -25.87 -16.22 31.53
C LYS A 100 -25.65 -17.15 30.33
N LYS A 101 -24.60 -16.97 29.53
CA LYS A 101 -24.30 -17.83 28.39
C LYS A 101 -23.50 -19.09 28.77
N LEU A 102 -23.05 -19.20 30.02
CA LEU A 102 -22.16 -20.27 30.42
C LEU A 102 -22.77 -21.66 30.25
N ASN A 103 -22.05 -22.54 29.56
CA ASN A 103 -22.36 -23.96 29.45
C ASN A 103 -21.08 -24.77 29.67
N HIS A 104 -20.90 -25.26 30.90
CA HIS A 104 -19.67 -25.93 31.33
C HIS A 104 -19.34 -27.16 30.48
N GLU A 105 -20.33 -28.01 30.17
CA GLU A 105 -20.10 -29.25 29.43
C GLU A 105 -19.63 -28.99 27.99
N ARG A 106 -20.26 -28.02 27.30
CA ARG A 106 -19.86 -27.64 25.94
C ARG A 106 -18.48 -27.02 25.89
N ILE A 107 -18.16 -26.14 26.84
CA ILE A 107 -16.84 -25.50 26.89
C ILE A 107 -15.76 -26.53 27.23
N ASN A 108 -16.01 -27.45 28.17
CA ASN A 108 -15.08 -28.54 28.46
C ASN A 108 -14.83 -29.43 27.24
N SER A 109 -15.88 -29.82 26.53
CA SER A 109 -15.75 -30.63 25.31
C SER A 109 -15.00 -29.89 24.20
N PHE A 110 -15.21 -28.57 24.08
CA PHE A 110 -14.46 -27.72 23.16
C PHE A 110 -12.98 -27.60 23.54
N ILE A 111 -12.66 -27.42 24.84
CA ILE A 111 -11.28 -27.40 25.34
C ILE A 111 -10.58 -28.72 25.00
N ASP A 112 -11.25 -29.87 25.17
CA ASP A 112 -10.68 -31.18 24.83
C ASP A 112 -10.34 -31.31 23.34
N ILE A 113 -11.24 -30.88 22.44
CA ILE A 113 -10.98 -30.86 20.99
C ILE A 113 -9.82 -29.92 20.66
N ARG A 114 -9.85 -28.68 21.18
CA ARG A 114 -8.85 -27.65 20.90
C ARG A 114 -7.46 -28.08 21.34
N ASP A 115 -7.35 -28.57 22.58
CA ASP A 115 -6.06 -28.93 23.16
C ASP A 115 -5.47 -30.15 22.44
N THR A 116 -6.30 -31.15 22.13
CA THR A 116 -5.89 -32.32 21.33
C THR A 116 -5.48 -31.92 19.91
N LEU A 117 -6.22 -31.00 19.26
CA LEU A 117 -5.88 -30.50 17.93
C LEU A 117 -4.54 -29.76 17.93
N ARG A 118 -4.30 -28.89 18.92
CA ARG A 118 -3.03 -28.17 19.05
C ARG A 118 -1.86 -29.11 19.31
N GLU A 119 -2.06 -30.09 20.19
CA GLU A 119 -1.06 -31.14 20.46
C GLU A 119 -0.73 -31.93 19.20
N LEU A 120 -1.74 -32.35 18.43
CA LEU A 120 -1.56 -33.03 17.16
C LEU A 120 -0.77 -32.18 16.15
N LEU A 121 -1.11 -30.90 16.01
CA LEU A 121 -0.44 -30.00 15.07
C LEU A 121 1.01 -29.67 15.45
N ASP A 122 1.35 -29.72 16.74
CA ASP A 122 2.71 -29.56 17.27
C ASP A 122 3.53 -30.84 17.01
N VAL A 123 3.00 -32.01 17.36
CA VAL A 123 3.67 -33.31 17.13
C VAL A 123 3.90 -33.57 15.64
N GLN A 124 2.97 -33.15 14.77
CA GLN A 124 3.14 -33.24 13.32
C GLN A 124 4.34 -32.45 12.77
N GLN A 125 4.97 -31.56 13.54
CA GLN A 125 6.17 -30.82 13.09
C GLN A 125 7.47 -31.62 13.14
N TYR A 126 7.49 -32.79 13.81
CA TYR A 126 8.72 -33.53 14.09
C TYR A 126 8.77 -34.87 13.36
N ASP A 127 9.95 -35.25 12.88
CA ASP A 127 10.17 -36.58 12.32
C ASP A 127 10.01 -37.70 13.35
N ASN A 128 9.73 -38.92 12.89
CA ASN A 128 9.65 -40.14 13.70
C ASN A 128 8.56 -40.14 14.80
N LYS A 129 7.44 -39.42 14.56
CA LYS A 129 6.32 -39.32 15.50
C LYS A 129 5.02 -39.99 15.03
N ASP A 130 5.08 -40.82 13.98
CA ASP A 130 3.88 -41.36 13.31
C ASP A 130 2.94 -42.15 14.25
N SER A 131 3.49 -42.91 15.21
CA SER A 131 2.68 -43.63 16.20
C SER A 131 1.93 -42.68 17.15
N GLU A 132 2.55 -41.56 17.54
CA GLU A 132 1.95 -40.56 18.42
C GLU A 132 0.89 -39.74 17.66
N ILE A 133 1.18 -39.42 16.39
CA ILE A 133 0.23 -38.78 15.46
C ILE A 133 -1.03 -39.63 15.31
N ALA A 134 -0.90 -40.93 15.07
CA ALA A 134 -2.05 -41.83 14.92
C ALA A 134 -2.91 -41.89 16.19
N GLN A 135 -2.28 -41.95 17.38
CA GLN A 135 -3.01 -41.93 18.66
C GLN A 135 -3.75 -40.60 18.89
N LEU A 136 -3.12 -39.48 18.57
CA LEU A 136 -3.74 -38.15 18.70
C LEU A 136 -4.85 -37.93 17.66
N GLN A 137 -4.74 -38.49 16.45
CA GLN A 137 -5.81 -38.48 15.45
C GLN A 137 -7.02 -39.29 15.89
N GLU A 138 -6.82 -40.47 16.47
CA GLU A 138 -7.90 -41.27 17.04
C GLU A 138 -8.59 -40.54 18.20
N LYS A 139 -7.79 -39.97 19.12
CA LYS A 139 -8.30 -39.15 20.23
C LYS A 139 -9.09 -37.94 19.72
N LEU A 140 -8.58 -37.23 18.72
CA LEU A 140 -9.26 -36.08 18.12
C LEU A 140 -10.60 -36.49 17.49
N ASN A 141 -10.64 -37.60 16.75
CA ASN A 141 -11.88 -38.16 16.19
C ASN A 141 -12.90 -38.45 17.30
N ASN A 142 -12.49 -39.15 18.35
CA ASN A 142 -13.36 -39.50 19.47
C ASN A 142 -13.92 -38.25 20.18
N CYS A 143 -13.08 -37.26 20.43
CA CYS A 143 -13.49 -35.98 21.03
C CYS A 143 -14.51 -35.25 20.14
N TYR A 144 -14.21 -35.13 18.85
CA TYR A 144 -15.09 -34.43 17.90
C TYR A 144 -16.42 -35.15 17.69
N ASP A 145 -16.43 -36.47 17.49
CA ASP A 145 -17.65 -37.26 17.26
C ASP A 145 -18.56 -37.26 18.50
N SER A 146 -17.96 -37.27 19.70
CA SER A 146 -18.68 -37.11 20.97
C SER A 146 -19.30 -35.71 21.09
N PHE A 147 -18.62 -34.66 20.64
CA PHE A 147 -19.16 -33.31 20.61
C PHE A 147 -20.29 -33.20 19.58
N TYR A 148 -20.06 -33.66 18.34
CA TYR A 148 -21.02 -33.57 17.24
C TYR A 148 -22.34 -34.29 17.57
N SER A 149 -22.26 -35.51 18.13
CA SER A 149 -23.44 -36.28 18.53
C SER A 149 -24.29 -35.61 19.62
N LYS A 150 -23.67 -34.89 20.56
CA LYS A 150 -24.37 -34.20 21.66
C LYS A 150 -24.80 -32.78 21.31
N TYR A 151 -24.00 -32.07 20.54
CA TYR A 151 -24.06 -30.61 20.43
C TYR A 151 -24.18 -30.10 18.99
N GLY A 152 -24.12 -30.98 17.99
CA GLY A 152 -24.17 -30.65 16.56
C GLY A 152 -22.89 -30.00 16.04
N LEU A 153 -22.99 -29.34 14.88
CA LEU A 153 -21.86 -28.65 14.24
C LEU A 153 -21.25 -27.56 15.14
N LEU A 154 -19.93 -27.41 15.08
CA LEU A 154 -19.18 -26.28 15.64
C LEU A 154 -19.62 -24.95 15.00
N HIS A 155 -19.99 -24.98 13.71
CA HIS A 155 -20.55 -23.84 12.98
C HIS A 155 -22.02 -23.54 13.31
N SER A 156 -22.70 -24.34 14.14
CA SER A 156 -24.08 -24.02 14.54
C SER A 156 -24.14 -22.68 15.28
N SER A 157 -25.20 -21.91 15.07
CA SER A 157 -25.33 -20.53 15.61
C SER A 157 -25.14 -20.45 17.13
N TYR A 158 -25.61 -21.46 17.88
CA TYR A 158 -25.43 -21.53 19.32
C TYR A 158 -23.97 -21.78 19.72
N ASN A 159 -23.31 -22.76 19.08
CA ASN A 159 -21.90 -23.08 19.35
C ASN A 159 -20.99 -21.91 18.97
N HIS A 160 -21.22 -21.28 17.81
CA HIS A 160 -20.52 -20.06 17.41
C HIS A 160 -20.68 -18.96 18.46
N SER A 161 -21.91 -18.61 18.86
CA SER A 161 -22.13 -17.55 19.85
C SER A 161 -21.49 -17.84 21.21
N LEU A 162 -21.33 -19.10 21.60
CA LEU A 162 -20.75 -19.49 22.88
C LEU A 162 -19.21 -19.51 22.82
N LEU A 163 -18.67 -20.10 21.76
CA LEU A 163 -17.26 -20.50 21.67
C LEU A 163 -16.39 -19.47 20.96
N ASN A 164 -16.96 -18.58 20.14
CA ASN A 164 -16.21 -17.55 19.39
C ASN A 164 -15.45 -16.53 20.27
N SER A 165 -15.67 -16.54 21.59
CA SER A 165 -14.82 -15.76 22.51
C SER A 165 -13.43 -16.37 22.69
N ASP A 166 -13.26 -17.66 22.39
CA ASP A 166 -11.96 -18.33 22.35
C ASP A 166 -11.24 -18.02 21.04
N GLY A 167 -9.99 -17.57 21.11
CA GLY A 167 -9.17 -17.24 19.94
C GLY A 167 -8.84 -18.46 19.07
N ALA A 168 -8.96 -19.68 19.59
CA ALA A 168 -8.79 -20.91 18.82
C ALA A 168 -10.07 -21.35 18.09
N TYR A 169 -11.21 -20.69 18.32
CA TYR A 169 -12.48 -21.11 17.71
C TYR A 169 -12.39 -21.25 16.19
N PRO A 170 -11.80 -20.31 15.41
CA PRO A 170 -11.67 -20.47 13.96
C PRO A 170 -10.90 -21.73 13.55
N LEU A 171 -9.87 -22.11 14.32
CA LEU A 171 -9.08 -23.32 14.08
C LEU A 171 -9.91 -24.57 14.34
N VAL A 172 -10.61 -24.63 15.48
CA VAL A 172 -11.44 -25.78 15.81
C VAL A 172 -12.60 -25.90 14.84
N ALA A 173 -13.23 -24.78 14.44
CA ALA A 173 -14.28 -24.76 13.43
C ALA A 173 -13.80 -25.28 12.07
N SER A 174 -12.53 -25.02 11.69
CA SER A 174 -11.95 -25.53 10.43
C SER A 174 -11.89 -27.05 10.32
N LEU A 175 -12.13 -27.79 11.42
CA LEU A 175 -12.29 -29.24 11.40
C LEU A 175 -13.48 -29.70 10.53
N GLU A 176 -14.49 -28.84 10.36
CA GLU A 176 -15.69 -29.07 9.55
C GLU A 176 -15.47 -28.53 8.14
N ALA A 177 -14.72 -29.27 7.31
CA ALA A 177 -14.29 -28.82 5.99
C ALA A 177 -15.45 -28.56 5.01
N ASP A 178 -16.54 -29.32 5.12
CA ASP A 178 -17.77 -29.08 4.37
C ASP A 178 -19.00 -29.50 5.18
N PHE A 179 -20.10 -28.76 5.06
CA PHE A 179 -21.36 -29.03 5.73
C PHE A 179 -22.56 -28.45 4.97
N ALA A 180 -23.68 -29.16 5.02
CA ALA A 180 -24.90 -28.77 4.34
C ALA A 180 -25.60 -27.65 5.12
N LYS A 181 -25.74 -26.48 4.48
CA LYS A 181 -26.34 -25.27 5.09
C LYS A 181 -27.81 -25.44 5.45
N ASP A 182 -28.49 -26.35 4.75
CA ASP A 182 -29.94 -26.50 4.78
C ASP A 182 -30.41 -27.27 6.02
N ASN A 183 -29.59 -28.22 6.49
CA ASN A 183 -29.92 -29.14 7.58
C ASN A 183 -28.85 -29.21 8.68
N ASN A 184 -27.78 -28.39 8.60
CA ASN A 184 -26.66 -28.38 9.55
C ASN A 184 -26.03 -29.77 9.75
N LEU A 185 -25.92 -30.55 8.68
CA LEU A 185 -25.23 -31.84 8.70
C LEU A 185 -23.81 -31.71 8.17
N LEU A 186 -22.89 -32.41 8.83
CA LEU A 186 -21.51 -32.50 8.39
C LEU A 186 -21.46 -33.29 7.07
N VAL A 187 -20.78 -32.73 6.07
CA VAL A 187 -20.54 -33.39 4.77
C VAL A 187 -19.14 -33.98 4.75
N LYS A 188 -18.13 -33.22 5.19
CA LYS A 188 -16.73 -33.65 5.17
C LYS A 188 -15.97 -33.15 6.41
N LYS A 189 -15.27 -34.07 7.09
CA LYS A 189 -14.22 -33.73 8.07
C LYS A 189 -12.96 -33.23 7.33
N SER A 190 -12.18 -32.37 7.98
CA SER A 190 -10.87 -31.95 7.48
C SER A 190 -9.85 -33.10 7.45
N ASP A 191 -8.82 -32.95 6.63
CA ASP A 191 -7.86 -34.04 6.39
C ASP A 191 -6.96 -34.33 7.63
N ILE A 192 -6.88 -33.41 8.62
CA ILE A 192 -6.10 -33.59 9.87
C ILE A 192 -6.52 -34.84 10.67
N PHE A 193 -7.76 -35.29 10.52
CA PHE A 193 -8.28 -36.47 11.23
C PHE A 193 -7.68 -37.79 10.74
N THR A 194 -7.09 -37.81 9.53
CA THR A 194 -6.60 -39.03 8.88
C THR A 194 -5.20 -38.88 8.31
N GLU A 195 -4.77 -37.65 8.02
CA GLU A 195 -3.52 -37.35 7.33
C GLU A 195 -2.66 -36.35 8.10
N ARG A 196 -1.36 -36.39 7.82
CA ARG A 196 -0.39 -35.42 8.32
C ARG A 196 -0.44 -34.17 7.44
N VAL A 197 -1.06 -33.11 7.95
CA VAL A 197 -1.20 -31.84 7.21
C VAL A 197 0.01 -30.94 7.42
N ASN A 198 0.69 -31.04 8.56
CA ASN A 198 1.92 -30.30 8.83
C ASN A 198 3.10 -31.25 8.76
N LYS A 199 4.05 -31.02 7.87
CA LYS A 199 5.27 -31.86 7.76
C LYS A 199 6.49 -31.04 8.17
N PRO A 200 7.53 -31.68 8.72
CA PRO A 200 8.78 -31.03 9.01
C PRO A 200 9.32 -30.49 7.69
N THR A 201 9.69 -29.22 7.66
CA THR A 201 10.33 -28.65 6.47
C THR A 201 11.77 -29.11 6.47
N ALA A 202 12.18 -29.83 5.42
CA ALA A 202 13.59 -30.22 5.27
C ALA A 202 14.41 -28.94 5.07
N THR A 203 15.28 -28.62 6.02
CA THR A 203 16.29 -27.57 5.82
C THR A 203 17.28 -28.06 4.77
N ILE A 204 17.47 -27.28 3.72
CA ILE A 204 18.48 -27.58 2.70
C ILE A 204 19.84 -27.50 3.37
N SER A 205 20.51 -28.63 3.53
CA SER A 205 21.82 -28.72 4.19
C SER A 205 22.98 -28.67 3.21
N HIS A 206 22.73 -28.92 1.92
CA HIS A 206 23.74 -28.86 0.87
C HIS A 206 23.12 -28.64 -0.51
N VAL A 207 23.81 -27.91 -1.39
CA VAL A 207 23.52 -27.75 -2.82
C VAL A 207 24.82 -27.79 -3.61
N ASP A 208 24.76 -28.28 -4.85
CA ASP A 208 25.95 -28.57 -5.65
C ASP A 208 26.47 -27.34 -6.42
N THR A 209 25.62 -26.33 -6.63
CA THR A 209 25.91 -25.18 -7.50
C THR A 209 25.72 -23.83 -6.82
N ALA A 210 26.48 -22.83 -7.28
CA ALA A 210 26.39 -21.46 -6.77
C ALA A 210 25.02 -20.82 -7.09
N GLU A 211 24.43 -21.13 -8.25
CA GLU A 211 23.11 -20.64 -8.66
C GLU A 211 21.99 -21.17 -7.75
N GLU A 212 22.02 -22.48 -7.45
CA GLU A 212 21.08 -23.07 -6.48
C GLU A 212 21.28 -22.46 -5.09
N ALA A 213 22.53 -22.25 -4.67
CA ALA A 213 22.84 -21.61 -3.40
C ALA A 213 22.31 -20.18 -3.33
N LEU A 214 22.43 -19.41 -4.41
CA LEU A 214 21.89 -18.06 -4.51
C LEU A 214 20.37 -18.07 -4.36
N ALA A 215 19.69 -18.96 -5.08
CA ALA A 215 18.24 -19.06 -5.05
C ALA A 215 17.71 -19.49 -3.67
N VAL A 216 18.37 -20.48 -3.04
CA VAL A 216 18.07 -20.91 -1.66
C VAL A 216 18.35 -19.78 -0.66
N CYS A 217 19.46 -19.06 -0.81
CA CYS A 217 19.79 -17.92 0.05
C CYS A 217 18.74 -16.83 -0.03
N VAL A 218 18.33 -16.41 -1.23
CA VAL A 218 17.30 -15.39 -1.43
C VAL A 218 15.94 -15.86 -0.90
N ALA A 219 15.61 -17.15 -1.03
CA ALA A 219 14.40 -17.74 -0.47
C ALA A 219 14.41 -17.78 1.08
N GLU A 220 15.55 -18.11 1.70
CA GLU A 220 15.64 -18.28 3.15
C GLU A 220 15.96 -16.99 3.92
N LYS A 221 16.77 -16.10 3.34
CA LYS A 221 17.26 -14.87 3.98
C LYS A 221 16.65 -13.59 3.41
N GLY A 222 16.07 -13.64 2.21
CA GLY A 222 15.56 -12.46 1.51
C GLY A 222 16.64 -11.53 0.94
N VAL A 223 17.92 -11.87 1.13
CA VAL A 223 19.11 -11.11 0.69
C VAL A 223 20.20 -12.07 0.23
N ILE A 224 21.20 -11.53 -0.47
CA ILE A 224 22.41 -12.31 -0.82
C ILE A 224 23.33 -12.34 0.40
N ASP A 225 23.54 -13.53 0.95
CA ASP A 225 24.39 -13.79 2.10
C ASP A 225 25.43 -14.85 1.71
N PHE A 226 26.62 -14.40 1.32
CA PHE A 226 27.68 -15.28 0.85
C PHE A 226 28.21 -16.21 1.93
N GLU A 227 28.09 -15.85 3.22
CA GLU A 227 28.50 -16.72 4.32
C GLU A 227 27.53 -17.89 4.44
N TYR A 228 26.23 -17.63 4.37
CA TYR A 228 25.22 -18.69 4.30
C TYR A 228 25.39 -19.58 3.06
N MET A 229 25.60 -18.97 1.89
CA MET A 229 25.83 -19.73 0.65
C MET A 229 27.07 -20.61 0.73
N SER A 230 28.14 -20.12 1.36
CA SER A 230 29.36 -20.90 1.59
C SER A 230 29.09 -22.13 2.45
N GLN A 231 28.29 -21.99 3.50
CA GLN A 231 27.93 -23.10 4.40
C GLN A 231 27.14 -24.22 3.72
N ILE A 232 26.31 -23.89 2.72
CA ILE A 232 25.49 -24.89 1.99
C ILE A 232 26.17 -25.43 0.73
N THR A 233 27.30 -24.87 0.29
CA THR A 233 28.04 -25.33 -0.91
C THR A 233 29.43 -25.87 -0.60
N ASP A 234 29.97 -25.59 0.60
CA ASP A 234 31.37 -25.78 0.95
C ASP A 234 32.35 -25.01 0.04
N VAL A 235 31.87 -23.96 -0.66
CA VAL A 235 32.68 -23.09 -1.54
C VAL A 235 32.97 -21.75 -0.84
N PRO A 236 34.20 -21.22 -0.90
CA PRO A 236 34.52 -19.92 -0.29
C PRO A 236 33.67 -18.76 -0.87
N PRO A 237 33.31 -17.75 -0.05
CA PRO A 237 32.53 -16.57 -0.50
C PRO A 237 33.09 -15.86 -1.74
N GLU A 238 34.41 -15.74 -1.85
CA GLU A 238 35.05 -15.06 -2.99
C GLU A 238 34.88 -15.83 -4.30
N ASP A 239 34.97 -17.16 -4.27
CA ASP A 239 34.76 -18.00 -5.45
C ASP A 239 33.29 -17.98 -5.88
N LEU A 240 32.35 -17.94 -4.92
CA LEU A 240 30.92 -17.76 -5.19
C LEU A 240 30.65 -16.41 -5.88
N LYS A 241 31.23 -15.32 -5.38
CA LYS A 241 31.11 -13.99 -6.00
C LYS A 241 31.61 -14.00 -7.45
N ILE A 242 32.79 -14.56 -7.69
CA ILE A 242 33.38 -14.64 -9.04
C ILE A 242 32.48 -15.49 -9.95
N GLY A 243 32.14 -16.71 -9.54
CA GLY A 243 31.36 -17.64 -10.35
C GLY A 243 29.98 -17.11 -10.72
N LEU A 244 29.28 -16.48 -9.78
CA LEU A 244 27.95 -15.89 -10.04
C LEU A 244 28.03 -14.66 -10.95
N ARG A 245 29.07 -13.83 -10.82
CA ARG A 245 29.27 -12.68 -11.71
C ARG A 245 29.61 -13.09 -13.14
N GLU A 246 30.47 -14.10 -13.30
CA GLU A 246 30.85 -14.62 -14.62
C GLU A 246 29.65 -15.22 -15.37
N LYS A 247 28.70 -15.81 -14.63
CA LYS A 247 27.45 -16.32 -15.15
C LYS A 247 26.36 -15.25 -15.33
N GLY A 248 26.57 -14.05 -14.80
CA GLY A 248 25.62 -12.94 -14.88
C GLY A 248 24.42 -13.05 -13.92
N GLU A 249 24.54 -13.87 -12.86
CA GLU A 249 23.48 -14.08 -11.86
C GLU A 249 23.42 -12.97 -10.81
N ILE A 250 24.55 -12.30 -10.58
CA ILE A 250 24.66 -11.15 -9.68
C ILE A 250 25.47 -10.02 -10.32
N PHE A 251 25.17 -8.79 -9.93
CA PHE A 251 25.89 -7.59 -10.37
C PHE A 251 26.25 -6.72 -9.18
N ALA A 252 27.48 -6.17 -9.21
CA ALA A 252 27.89 -5.17 -8.24
C ALA A 252 27.11 -3.87 -8.47
N VAL A 253 26.53 -3.30 -7.43
CA VAL A 253 25.78 -2.05 -7.49
C VAL A 253 26.77 -0.88 -7.40
N PRO A 254 26.82 0.04 -8.38
CA PRO A 254 27.68 1.21 -8.29
C PRO A 254 27.26 2.09 -7.10
N SER A 255 28.14 2.25 -6.11
CA SER A 255 27.92 3.08 -4.92
C SER A 255 29.04 4.11 -4.73
N TYR A 256 28.72 5.22 -4.07
CA TYR A 256 29.67 6.33 -3.81
C TYR A 256 30.62 6.04 -2.63
N THR A 257 30.40 4.96 -1.90
CA THR A 257 31.23 4.55 -0.76
C THR A 257 32.44 3.81 -1.31
N GLY A 258 33.60 4.46 -1.34
CA GLY A 258 34.85 3.93 -1.90
C GLY A 258 35.48 2.76 -1.13
N ASP A 259 34.67 1.93 -0.48
CA ASP A 259 35.10 0.67 0.12
C ASP A 259 35.14 -0.44 -0.94
N GLU A 260 36.08 -1.39 -0.78
CA GLU A 260 36.23 -2.55 -1.66
C GLU A 260 35.12 -3.61 -1.45
N ASP A 261 34.23 -3.41 -0.46
CA ASP A 261 33.06 -4.24 -0.24
C ASP A 261 31.90 -3.78 -1.13
N TYR A 262 31.77 -4.46 -2.28
CA TYR A 262 30.67 -4.24 -3.21
C TYR A 262 29.36 -4.81 -2.67
N GLU A 263 28.30 -4.01 -2.73
CA GLU A 263 26.94 -4.51 -2.61
C GLU A 263 26.55 -5.23 -3.90
N TYR A 264 25.96 -6.42 -3.77
CA TYR A 264 25.52 -7.23 -4.92
C TYR A 264 24.01 -7.30 -4.97
N GLN A 265 23.48 -7.21 -6.19
CA GLN A 265 22.07 -7.48 -6.50
C GLN A 265 21.97 -8.68 -7.44
N THR A 266 20.87 -9.43 -7.32
CA THR A 266 20.55 -10.49 -8.28
C THR A 266 20.32 -9.90 -9.68
N ALA A 267 20.50 -10.70 -10.71
CA ALA A 267 20.26 -10.31 -12.10
C ALA A 267 18.85 -9.74 -12.28
N SER A 268 17.83 -10.42 -11.75
CA SER A 268 16.42 -9.99 -11.80
C SER A 268 16.22 -8.58 -11.24
N GLU A 269 16.95 -8.22 -10.19
CA GLU A 269 16.83 -6.94 -9.52
C GLU A 269 17.64 -5.85 -10.23
N TYR A 270 18.91 -6.14 -10.52
CA TYR A 270 19.81 -5.18 -11.13
C TYR A 270 19.37 -4.80 -12.55
N LEU A 271 18.88 -5.75 -13.34
CA LEU A 271 18.47 -5.56 -14.74
C LEU A 271 17.00 -5.11 -14.87
N SER A 272 16.36 -4.67 -13.79
CA SER A 272 15.00 -4.11 -13.79
C SER A 272 14.97 -2.62 -13.41
N GLY A 273 13.84 -1.95 -13.57
CA GLY A 273 13.70 -0.52 -13.29
C GLY A 273 14.25 0.36 -14.42
N ASP A 274 14.71 1.57 -14.10
CA ASP A 274 15.24 2.53 -15.09
C ASP A 274 16.61 2.07 -15.64
N ILE A 275 16.59 1.42 -16.79
CA ILE A 275 17.77 0.84 -17.44
C ILE A 275 18.69 1.92 -18.00
N TYR A 276 18.14 3.05 -18.46
CA TYR A 276 18.98 4.14 -18.99
C TYR A 276 19.79 4.78 -17.87
N ALA A 277 19.17 5.08 -16.74
CA ALA A 277 19.86 5.64 -15.57
C ALA A 277 20.93 4.68 -15.04
N LYS A 278 20.60 3.39 -14.90
CA LYS A 278 21.56 2.36 -14.48
C LYS A 278 22.71 2.20 -15.47
N LEU A 279 22.45 2.25 -16.78
CA LEU A 279 23.46 2.12 -17.82
C LEU A 279 24.42 3.32 -17.83
N ASP A 280 23.92 4.54 -17.66
CA ASP A 280 24.76 5.73 -17.55
C ASP A 280 25.69 5.64 -16.33
N MET A 281 25.13 5.23 -15.19
CA MET A 281 25.90 5.02 -13.96
C MET A 281 26.95 3.91 -14.14
N ALA A 282 26.56 2.75 -14.68
CA ALA A 282 27.48 1.65 -14.93
C ALA A 282 28.64 2.05 -15.86
N LYS A 283 28.37 2.83 -16.92
CA LYS A 283 29.42 3.36 -17.83
C LYS A 283 30.38 4.30 -17.11
N ALA A 284 29.87 5.19 -16.27
CA ALA A 284 30.70 6.11 -15.51
C ALA A 284 31.66 5.34 -14.58
N TYR A 285 31.15 4.34 -13.86
CA TYR A 285 31.97 3.54 -12.94
C TYR A 285 32.89 2.55 -13.66
N ALA A 286 32.47 1.98 -14.80
CA ALA A 286 33.31 1.09 -15.62
C ALA A 286 34.57 1.80 -16.15
N SER A 287 34.54 3.13 -16.31
CA SER A 287 35.73 3.91 -16.70
C SER A 287 36.82 3.95 -15.63
N VAL A 288 36.47 3.67 -14.37
CA VAL A 288 37.37 3.69 -13.21
C VAL A 288 37.64 2.27 -12.69
N ASN A 289 36.65 1.38 -12.74
CA ASN A 289 36.73 0.04 -12.19
C ASN A 289 36.10 -1.00 -13.15
N GLY A 290 36.93 -1.92 -13.64
CA GLY A 290 36.53 -2.96 -14.61
C GLY A 290 35.46 -3.93 -14.11
N ILE A 291 35.19 -3.97 -12.80
CA ILE A 291 34.14 -4.83 -12.22
C ILE A 291 32.75 -4.57 -12.84
N TYR A 292 32.50 -3.34 -13.30
CA TYR A 292 31.23 -2.87 -13.85
C TYR A 292 31.12 -3.03 -15.38
N GLU A 293 32.15 -3.55 -16.06
CA GLU A 293 32.08 -3.78 -17.51
C GLU A 293 30.98 -4.78 -17.88
N SER A 294 30.83 -5.85 -17.09
CA SER A 294 29.76 -6.84 -17.25
C SER A 294 28.37 -6.20 -17.07
N ASN A 295 28.22 -5.27 -16.14
CA ASN A 295 26.98 -4.52 -15.94
C ASN A 295 26.58 -3.74 -17.20
N VAL A 296 27.55 -3.08 -17.85
CA VAL A 296 27.31 -2.30 -19.09
C VAL A 296 26.87 -3.21 -20.24
N VAL A 297 27.43 -4.41 -20.33
CA VAL A 297 27.02 -5.40 -21.34
C VAL A 297 25.59 -5.86 -21.08
N ALA A 298 25.30 -6.35 -19.88
CA ALA A 298 23.99 -6.89 -19.52
C ALA A 298 22.88 -5.83 -19.63
N LEU A 299 23.12 -4.59 -19.15
CA LEU A 299 22.14 -3.50 -19.23
C LEU A 299 21.80 -3.09 -20.68
N LYS A 300 22.72 -3.28 -21.63
CA LYS A 300 22.43 -3.01 -23.05
C LYS A 300 21.50 -4.06 -23.66
N GLU A 301 21.55 -5.29 -23.18
CA GLU A 301 20.73 -6.39 -23.69
C GLU A 301 19.27 -6.27 -23.24
N VAL A 302 19.04 -5.71 -22.05
CA VAL A 302 17.69 -5.51 -21.48
C VAL A 302 17.07 -4.15 -21.80
N LEU A 303 17.70 -3.34 -22.67
CA LEU A 303 17.13 -2.05 -23.09
C LEU A 303 15.73 -2.25 -23.70
N PRO A 304 14.71 -1.50 -23.24
CA PRO A 304 13.40 -1.54 -23.85
C PRO A 304 13.46 -1.25 -25.34
N THR A 305 12.64 -1.94 -26.13
CA THR A 305 12.58 -1.70 -27.58
C THR A 305 12.21 -0.23 -27.82
N PRO A 306 13.05 0.57 -28.49
CA PRO A 306 12.80 1.99 -28.64
C PRO A 306 11.52 2.25 -29.43
N LEU A 307 10.64 3.08 -28.87
CA LEU A 307 9.46 3.59 -29.56
C LEU A 307 9.88 4.51 -30.70
N LYS A 308 9.19 4.41 -31.83
CA LYS A 308 9.43 5.27 -32.99
C LYS A 308 8.57 6.52 -32.89
N ALA A 309 8.90 7.54 -33.69
CA ALA A 309 8.13 8.78 -33.75
C ALA A 309 6.62 8.56 -34.03
N GLY A 310 6.25 7.50 -34.76
CA GLY A 310 4.85 7.16 -35.02
C GLY A 310 4.10 6.57 -33.82
N ASP A 311 4.81 6.04 -32.84
CA ASP A 311 4.25 5.42 -31.63
C ASP A 311 4.10 6.45 -30.48
N ILE A 312 4.62 7.67 -30.66
CA ILE A 312 4.65 8.71 -29.64
C ILE A 312 3.60 9.78 -29.96
N ASP A 313 2.58 9.90 -29.11
CA ASP A 313 1.63 11.02 -29.18
C ASP A 313 2.12 12.20 -28.33
N ILE A 314 2.24 13.37 -28.97
CA ILE A 314 2.74 14.58 -28.33
C ILE A 314 1.64 15.63 -28.26
N ASN A 315 1.43 16.16 -27.05
CA ASN A 315 0.56 17.29 -26.80
C ASN A 315 1.38 18.57 -26.54
N LEU A 316 0.86 19.71 -27.02
CA LEU A 316 1.40 21.03 -26.71
C LEU A 316 1.34 21.29 -25.20
N GLY A 317 2.43 21.83 -24.65
CA GLY A 317 2.54 22.12 -23.22
C GLY A 317 3.11 20.97 -22.38
N ALA A 318 3.42 19.83 -23.00
CA ALA A 318 4.15 18.76 -22.34
C ALA A 318 5.51 19.27 -21.82
N THR A 319 5.73 19.12 -20.52
CA THR A 319 6.86 19.73 -19.80
C THR A 319 8.20 19.04 -20.06
N TRP A 320 8.19 17.80 -20.54
CA TRP A 320 9.40 17.07 -20.92
C TRP A 320 10.00 17.52 -22.25
N ILE A 321 9.26 18.32 -23.03
CA ILE A 321 9.76 18.90 -24.27
C ILE A 321 10.49 20.20 -23.94
N ASP A 322 11.74 20.27 -24.41
CA ASP A 322 12.59 21.43 -24.26
C ASP A 322 11.91 22.72 -24.81
N LYS A 323 11.95 23.79 -24.02
CA LYS A 323 11.45 25.15 -24.36
C LYS A 323 11.87 25.55 -25.77
N LYS A 324 13.10 25.22 -26.18
CA LYS A 324 13.66 25.57 -27.50
C LYS A 324 12.74 25.14 -28.66
N TYR A 325 12.04 24.01 -28.53
CA TYR A 325 11.18 23.50 -29.59
C TYR A 325 9.84 24.20 -29.67
N TYR A 326 9.29 24.64 -28.54
CA TYR A 326 8.08 25.47 -28.54
C TYR A 326 8.37 26.86 -29.11
N GLU A 327 9.51 27.46 -28.78
CA GLU A 327 9.93 28.74 -29.36
C GLU A 327 10.19 28.63 -30.86
N GLN A 328 10.92 27.59 -31.28
CA GLN A 328 11.18 27.35 -32.69
C GLN A 328 9.86 27.14 -33.47
N PHE A 329 8.91 26.37 -32.93
CA PHE A 329 7.59 26.17 -33.55
C PHE A 329 6.85 27.51 -33.68
N MET A 330 6.79 28.26 -32.59
CA MET A 330 6.12 29.56 -32.54
C MET A 330 6.68 30.51 -33.59
N TYR A 331 8.01 30.62 -33.70
CA TYR A 331 8.65 31.51 -34.66
C TYR A 331 8.50 31.07 -36.11
N GLU A 332 8.58 29.77 -36.39
CA GLU A 332 8.45 29.25 -37.75
C GLU A 332 7.00 29.30 -38.25
N VAL A 333 6.03 28.92 -37.43
CA VAL A 333 4.62 28.82 -37.84
C VAL A 333 3.92 30.18 -37.85
N PHE A 334 4.27 31.09 -36.94
CA PHE A 334 3.71 32.44 -36.94
C PHE A 334 4.53 33.42 -37.79
N GLU A 335 5.61 32.96 -38.41
CA GLU A 335 6.52 33.77 -39.24
C GLU A 335 7.02 35.02 -38.49
N THR A 336 7.36 34.85 -37.21
CA THR A 336 7.71 35.96 -36.32
C THR A 336 8.86 36.78 -36.91
N PRO A 337 8.70 38.11 -37.06
CA PRO A 337 9.76 38.97 -37.56
C PRO A 337 11.06 38.83 -36.76
N GLN A 338 12.21 38.78 -37.43
CA GLN A 338 13.51 38.57 -36.77
C GLN A 338 13.78 39.59 -35.66
N SER A 339 13.35 40.85 -35.82
CA SER A 339 13.50 41.90 -34.80
C SER A 339 12.75 41.65 -33.49
N LEU A 340 11.77 40.74 -33.50
CA LEU A 340 10.93 40.40 -32.35
C LEU A 340 11.30 39.04 -31.72
N LYS A 341 12.23 38.28 -32.29
CA LYS A 341 12.66 36.99 -31.73
C LYS A 341 13.58 37.17 -30.52
N SER A 342 13.62 36.17 -29.65
CA SER A 342 14.42 36.17 -28.42
C SER A 342 15.94 36.26 -28.68
N ASP A 343 16.39 35.63 -29.77
CA ASP A 343 17.79 35.56 -30.23
C ASP A 343 18.32 36.86 -30.86
N TYR A 344 17.46 37.84 -31.15
CA TYR A 344 17.85 39.08 -31.77
C TYR A 344 18.44 40.10 -30.77
N VAL A 345 19.75 40.35 -30.91
CA VAL A 345 20.47 41.36 -30.11
C VAL A 345 20.47 42.71 -30.82
N SER A 346 19.54 43.59 -30.43
CA SER A 346 19.55 44.99 -30.83
C SER A 346 20.71 45.74 -30.15
N ARG A 347 21.57 46.39 -30.94
CA ARG A 347 22.71 47.19 -30.45
C ARG A 347 22.32 48.60 -29.96
N PHE A 348 21.11 49.06 -30.25
CA PHE A 348 20.73 50.47 -30.10
C PHE A 348 19.48 50.72 -29.23
N PHE A 349 18.58 49.74 -29.07
CA PHE A 349 17.33 49.90 -28.31
C PHE A 349 16.90 48.60 -27.62
N LYS A 350 16.22 48.73 -26.47
CA LYS A 350 15.53 47.61 -25.80
C LYS A 350 14.39 47.13 -26.72
N SER A 351 14.50 45.92 -27.25
CA SER A 351 13.53 45.35 -28.19
C SER A 351 12.36 44.69 -27.46
N ASP A 352 11.14 44.90 -27.95
CA ASP A 352 9.93 44.19 -27.48
C ASP A 352 9.94 42.75 -28.01
N ARG A 353 10.79 41.91 -27.41
CA ARG A 353 10.94 40.50 -27.82
C ARG A 353 9.72 39.68 -27.41
N ILE A 354 9.38 38.73 -28.25
CA ILE A 354 8.40 37.69 -27.97
C ILE A 354 9.16 36.45 -27.55
N GLU A 355 9.25 36.21 -26.25
CA GLU A 355 9.95 35.08 -25.64
C GLU A 355 8.96 34.20 -24.88
N LEU A 356 9.21 32.89 -24.85
CA LEU A 356 8.39 31.93 -24.11
C LEU A 356 9.05 31.59 -22.78
N ASP A 357 8.42 31.88 -21.64
CA ASP A 357 8.93 31.53 -20.33
C ASP A 357 8.11 30.43 -19.67
N TYR A 358 8.77 29.51 -18.95
CA TYR A 358 8.12 28.51 -18.11
C TYR A 358 8.40 28.83 -16.64
N SER A 359 7.35 28.96 -15.85
CA SER A 359 7.44 29.12 -14.40
C SER A 359 7.31 27.76 -13.72
N GLU A 360 8.42 27.21 -13.23
CA GLU A 360 8.42 25.94 -12.49
C GLU A 360 7.54 25.99 -11.23
N TYR A 361 7.49 27.14 -10.55
CA TYR A 361 6.67 27.34 -9.35
C TYR A 361 5.16 27.25 -9.62
N SER A 362 4.70 27.85 -10.73
CA SER A 362 3.27 27.88 -11.07
C SER A 362 2.86 26.80 -12.08
N GLY A 363 3.83 26.10 -12.68
CA GLY A 363 3.63 25.13 -13.75
C GLY A 363 3.08 25.75 -15.04
N ARG A 364 3.30 27.05 -15.28
CA ARG A 364 2.68 27.81 -16.38
C ARG A 364 3.68 28.35 -17.38
N TRP A 365 3.25 28.31 -18.64
CA TRP A 365 3.90 28.96 -19.76
C TRP A 365 3.39 30.40 -19.91
N ASN A 366 4.28 31.34 -20.20
CA ASN A 366 3.93 32.73 -20.49
C ASN A 366 4.74 33.23 -21.68
N ILE A 367 4.09 33.93 -22.61
CA ILE A 367 4.73 34.55 -23.76
C ILE A 367 4.83 36.06 -23.52
N THR A 368 5.99 36.67 -23.71
CA THR A 368 6.13 38.13 -23.58
C THR A 368 5.66 38.85 -24.86
N ASN A 369 5.22 40.11 -24.74
CA ASN A 369 4.89 40.99 -25.86
C ASN A 369 3.95 40.39 -26.95
N LYS A 370 2.96 39.59 -26.54
CA LYS A 370 2.02 38.82 -27.40
C LYS A 370 1.29 39.63 -28.50
N ARG A 371 1.30 40.96 -28.43
CA ARG A 371 0.63 41.89 -29.35
C ARG A 371 1.59 42.71 -30.23
N ALA A 372 2.91 42.53 -30.09
CA ALA A 372 3.90 43.30 -30.83
C ALA A 372 3.93 42.95 -32.32
N ASP A 373 3.64 41.70 -32.67
CA ASP A 373 3.56 41.23 -34.05
C ASP A 373 2.13 41.39 -34.59
N LEU A 374 1.98 42.24 -35.60
CA LEU A 374 0.72 42.58 -36.27
C LEU A 374 0.63 41.97 -37.68
N SER A 375 1.45 40.96 -37.99
CA SER A 375 1.43 40.26 -39.27
C SER A 375 0.06 39.61 -39.54
N VAL A 376 -0.24 39.39 -40.82
CA VAL A 376 -1.46 38.70 -41.25
C VAL A 376 -1.50 37.28 -40.68
N THR A 377 -0.37 36.60 -40.64
CA THR A 377 -0.21 35.26 -40.08
C THR A 377 -0.62 35.21 -38.61
N THR A 378 -0.13 36.15 -37.80
CA THR A 378 -0.44 36.24 -36.37
C THR A 378 -1.87 36.70 -36.08
N VAL A 379 -2.41 37.65 -36.83
CA VAL A 379 -3.70 38.29 -36.50
C VAL A 379 -4.90 37.59 -37.16
N LYS A 380 -4.73 36.98 -38.35
CA LYS A 380 -5.83 36.40 -39.14
C LYS A 380 -5.68 34.91 -39.42
N THR A 381 -4.47 34.44 -39.72
CA THR A 381 -4.26 33.02 -40.07
C THR A 381 -4.39 32.14 -38.83
N TYR A 382 -3.63 32.46 -37.78
CA TYR A 382 -3.65 31.75 -36.49
C TYR A 382 -4.26 32.56 -35.35
N GLY A 383 -4.48 33.87 -35.54
CA GLY A 383 -5.27 34.74 -34.66
C GLY A 383 -6.73 34.85 -35.10
N ALA A 384 -7.59 35.31 -34.18
CA ALA A 384 -8.97 35.68 -34.46
C ALA A 384 -9.58 36.50 -33.31
N SER A 385 -10.61 37.28 -33.60
CA SER A 385 -11.47 37.95 -32.60
C SER A 385 -10.69 38.78 -31.55
N GLY A 386 -9.61 39.45 -31.97
CA GLY A 386 -8.78 40.30 -31.11
C GLY A 386 -7.73 39.55 -30.28
N LEU A 387 -7.63 38.21 -30.40
CA LEU A 387 -6.54 37.42 -29.85
C LEU A 387 -5.51 37.12 -30.93
N SER A 388 -4.24 37.42 -30.65
CA SER A 388 -3.12 37.04 -31.53
C SER A 388 -2.83 35.54 -31.43
N ALA A 389 -2.14 35.02 -32.44
CA ALA A 389 -1.66 33.64 -32.45
C ALA A 389 -0.86 33.29 -31.18
N TYR A 390 -0.05 34.21 -30.64
CA TYR A 390 0.71 34.02 -29.40
C TYR A 390 -0.20 33.87 -28.16
N GLN A 391 -1.28 34.66 -28.06
CA GLN A 391 -2.23 34.53 -26.94
C GLN A 391 -3.00 33.20 -26.98
N ILE A 392 -3.34 32.75 -28.19
CA ILE A 392 -3.98 31.46 -28.42
C ILE A 392 -3.01 30.33 -28.09
N PHE A 393 -1.76 30.43 -28.56
CA PHE A 393 -0.72 29.44 -28.32
C PHE A 393 -0.39 29.28 -26.84
N GLU A 394 -0.24 30.38 -26.09
CA GLU A 394 -0.06 30.33 -24.64
C GLU A 394 -1.21 29.62 -23.93
N SER A 395 -2.46 29.88 -24.34
CA SER A 395 -3.61 29.20 -23.75
C SER A 395 -3.50 27.68 -23.95
N VAL A 396 -3.13 27.26 -25.17
CA VAL A 396 -2.93 25.85 -25.53
C VAL A 396 -1.76 25.22 -24.79
N LEU A 397 -0.63 25.91 -24.64
CA LEU A 397 0.53 25.44 -23.85
C LEU A 397 0.16 25.21 -22.37
N ASN A 398 -0.78 25.98 -21.84
CA ASN A 398 -1.30 25.82 -20.48
C ASN A 398 -2.51 24.87 -20.39
N LEU A 399 -2.71 24.00 -21.40
CA LEU A 399 -3.81 23.03 -21.46
C LEU A 399 -5.20 23.67 -21.27
N SER A 400 -5.34 24.93 -21.70
CA SER A 400 -6.57 25.71 -21.57
C SER A 400 -7.14 26.09 -22.94
N GLU A 401 -8.47 26.14 -23.02
CA GLU A 401 -9.15 26.61 -24.23
C GLU A 401 -9.21 28.15 -24.22
N PRO A 402 -8.81 28.81 -25.32
CA PRO A 402 -8.90 30.26 -25.43
C PRO A 402 -10.36 30.70 -25.47
N LYS A 403 -10.67 31.82 -24.81
CA LYS A 403 -12.03 32.36 -24.68
C LYS A 403 -12.07 33.83 -25.04
N VAL A 404 -13.10 34.24 -25.77
CA VAL A 404 -13.36 35.64 -26.10
C VAL A 404 -14.59 36.10 -25.35
N TYR A 405 -14.51 37.28 -24.75
CA TYR A 405 -15.60 37.89 -24.02
C TYR A 405 -16.06 39.15 -24.75
N LYS A 406 -17.37 39.41 -24.74
CA LYS A 406 -17.97 40.67 -25.20
C LYS A 406 -18.73 41.33 -24.08
N ASP A 407 -18.99 42.62 -24.23
CA ASP A 407 -19.80 43.36 -23.26
C ASP A 407 -21.25 42.87 -23.34
N LYS A 408 -21.86 42.62 -22.19
CA LYS A 408 -23.27 42.22 -22.10
C LYS A 408 -24.13 43.44 -22.39
N VAL A 409 -25.09 43.30 -23.30
CA VAL A 409 -26.04 44.35 -23.65
C VAL A 409 -27.44 43.96 -23.18
N ASP A 410 -28.24 44.95 -22.77
CA ASP A 410 -29.64 44.78 -22.41
C ASP A 410 -30.55 44.73 -23.66
N GLU A 411 -31.87 44.64 -23.44
CA GLU A 411 -32.89 44.57 -24.51
C GLU A 411 -32.89 45.80 -25.44
N TYR A 412 -32.26 46.91 -25.02
CA TYR A 412 -32.15 48.16 -25.77
C TYR A 412 -30.76 48.37 -26.38
N GLY A 413 -29.86 47.38 -26.27
CA GLY A 413 -28.50 47.44 -26.81
C GLY A 413 -27.54 48.27 -25.96
N VAL A 414 -27.89 48.60 -24.72
CA VAL A 414 -27.04 49.35 -23.79
C VAL A 414 -26.17 48.38 -23.00
N VAL A 415 -24.87 48.68 -22.87
CA VAL A 415 -23.93 47.85 -22.11
C VAL A 415 -24.33 47.81 -20.63
N GLU A 416 -24.65 46.62 -20.14
CA GLU A 416 -24.87 46.37 -18.72
C GLU A 416 -23.58 46.61 -17.94
N ARG A 417 -23.69 47.38 -16.85
CA ARG A 417 -22.56 47.69 -15.97
C ARG A 417 -22.77 47.11 -14.58
N ASP A 418 -21.68 46.66 -13.97
CA ASP A 418 -21.68 46.15 -12.62
C ASP A 418 -21.84 47.26 -11.57
N LYS A 419 -21.89 46.89 -10.28
CA LYS A 419 -22.00 47.82 -9.14
C LYS A 419 -20.85 48.84 -9.07
N ASN A 420 -19.75 48.60 -9.79
CA ASN A 420 -18.55 49.45 -9.85
C ASN A 420 -18.45 50.20 -11.19
N ASN A 421 -19.53 50.27 -11.97
CA ASN A 421 -19.62 50.94 -13.27
C ASN A 421 -18.70 50.34 -14.36
N LYS A 422 -18.26 49.09 -14.22
CA LYS A 422 -17.49 48.37 -15.25
C LYS A 422 -18.43 47.55 -16.14
N PRO A 423 -18.17 47.46 -17.46
CA PRO A 423 -18.93 46.60 -18.35
C PRO A 423 -18.96 45.16 -17.85
N VAL A 424 -20.16 44.57 -17.73
CA VAL A 424 -20.31 43.15 -17.45
C VAL A 424 -19.91 42.39 -18.71
N ARG A 425 -18.89 41.53 -18.61
CA ARG A 425 -18.41 40.76 -19.76
C ARG A 425 -19.03 39.37 -19.78
N VAL A 426 -19.62 38.99 -20.90
CA VAL A 426 -20.18 37.66 -21.15
C VAL A 426 -19.36 36.93 -22.21
N LEU A 427 -19.36 35.60 -22.16
CA LEU A 427 -18.67 34.78 -23.14
C LEU A 427 -19.28 35.01 -24.52
N ASP A 428 -18.44 35.38 -25.49
CA ASP A 428 -18.86 35.46 -26.88
C ASP A 428 -18.73 34.09 -27.53
N VAL A 429 -19.84 33.35 -27.60
CA VAL A 429 -19.86 31.94 -28.03
C VAL A 429 -19.33 31.79 -29.46
N GLU A 430 -19.78 32.63 -30.38
CA GLU A 430 -19.36 32.57 -31.79
C GLU A 430 -17.87 32.90 -31.93
N ALA A 431 -17.42 34.02 -31.36
CA ALA A 431 -16.02 34.41 -31.41
C ALA A 431 -15.10 33.40 -30.71
N THR A 432 -15.55 32.81 -29.60
CA THR A 432 -14.82 31.75 -28.89
C THR A 432 -14.69 30.49 -29.73
N GLN A 433 -15.76 30.06 -30.43
CA GLN A 433 -15.68 28.92 -31.34
C GLN A 433 -14.66 29.14 -32.46
N VAL A 434 -14.61 30.34 -33.05
CA VAL A 434 -13.61 30.68 -34.09
C VAL A 434 -12.19 30.58 -33.54
N VAL A 435 -11.93 31.15 -32.36
CA VAL A 435 -10.60 31.10 -31.73
C VAL A 435 -10.22 29.67 -31.34
N GLN A 436 -11.15 28.85 -30.87
CA GLN A 436 -10.91 27.43 -30.58
C GLN A 436 -10.60 26.63 -31.85
N GLN A 437 -11.22 26.94 -32.99
CA GLN A 437 -10.84 26.35 -34.28
C GLN A 437 -9.39 26.71 -34.66
N LYS A 438 -8.96 27.97 -34.41
CA LYS A 438 -7.56 28.37 -34.59
C LYS A 438 -6.62 27.60 -33.66
N ALA A 439 -6.97 27.44 -32.39
CA ALA A 439 -6.21 26.62 -31.45
C ALA A 439 -6.05 25.17 -31.93
N ASN A 440 -7.11 24.57 -32.45
CA ASN A 440 -7.06 23.22 -33.02
C ASN A 440 -6.19 23.13 -34.29
N ALA A 441 -6.19 24.17 -35.13
CA ALA A 441 -5.27 24.28 -36.24
C ALA A 441 -3.81 24.30 -35.75
N ILE A 442 -3.49 25.12 -34.73
CA ILE A 442 -2.14 25.19 -34.14
C ILE A 442 -1.71 23.83 -33.58
N ARG A 443 -2.60 23.13 -32.86
CA ARG A 443 -2.33 21.77 -32.34
C ARG A 443 -1.98 20.78 -33.47
N ARG A 444 -2.75 20.80 -34.56
CA ARG A 444 -2.52 19.91 -35.70
C ARG A 444 -1.21 20.23 -36.42
N GLU A 445 -0.92 21.51 -36.64
CA GLU A 445 0.35 21.93 -37.22
C GLU A 445 1.52 21.52 -36.35
N PHE A 446 1.41 21.65 -35.01
CA PHE A 446 2.46 21.21 -34.10
C PHE A 446 2.74 19.71 -34.21
N LYS A 447 1.71 18.86 -34.26
CA LYS A 447 1.89 17.40 -34.41
C LYS A 447 2.65 17.03 -35.70
N ASN A 448 2.36 17.72 -36.80
CA ASN A 448 3.09 17.50 -38.06
C ASN A 448 4.50 18.08 -38.00
N TRP A 449 4.63 19.27 -37.42
CA TRP A 449 5.88 20.02 -37.35
C TRP A 449 6.91 19.33 -36.46
N ILE A 450 6.53 18.89 -35.25
CA ILE A 450 7.49 18.41 -34.23
C ILE A 450 8.38 17.28 -34.77
N PHE A 451 7.82 16.37 -35.57
CA PHE A 451 8.57 15.27 -36.18
C PHE A 451 9.07 15.54 -37.60
N LYS A 452 8.81 16.71 -38.21
CA LYS A 452 9.19 16.98 -39.61
C LYS A 452 10.72 17.00 -39.82
N ASP A 453 11.44 17.68 -38.94
CA ASP A 453 12.90 17.75 -38.98
C ASP A 453 13.55 16.48 -38.41
N ALA A 454 14.60 15.98 -39.06
CA ALA A 454 15.24 14.72 -38.69
C ALA A 454 16.01 14.79 -37.37
N ASN A 455 16.68 15.92 -37.09
CA ASN A 455 17.47 16.08 -35.87
C ASN A 455 16.56 16.30 -34.66
N ARG A 456 15.55 17.17 -34.79
CA ARG A 456 14.50 17.35 -33.78
C ARG A 456 13.74 16.07 -33.51
N ARG A 457 13.33 15.34 -34.55
CA ARG A 457 12.68 14.03 -34.39
C ARG A 457 13.53 13.09 -33.55
N ARG A 458 14.83 13.01 -33.82
CA ARG A 458 15.75 12.17 -33.05
C ARG A 458 15.83 12.61 -31.59
N ASP A 459 16.08 13.90 -31.31
CA ASP A 459 16.18 14.42 -29.94
C ASP A 459 14.90 14.15 -29.12
N ILE A 460 13.73 14.39 -29.72
CA ILE A 460 12.43 14.15 -29.08
C ILE A 460 12.18 12.67 -28.82
N VAL A 461 12.46 11.80 -29.80
CA VAL A 461 12.28 10.35 -29.66
C VAL A 461 13.24 9.80 -28.60
N ASP A 462 14.50 10.22 -28.61
CA ASP A 462 15.51 9.78 -27.65
C ASP A 462 15.14 10.24 -26.23
N THR A 463 14.74 11.51 -26.08
CA THR A 463 14.27 12.06 -24.80
C THR A 463 13.06 11.28 -24.28
N TYR A 464 12.06 11.03 -25.13
CA TYR A 464 10.87 10.28 -24.73
C TYR A 464 11.23 8.85 -24.29
N ASN A 465 12.08 8.17 -25.04
CA ASN A 465 12.48 6.80 -24.69
C ASN A 465 13.27 6.76 -23.38
N ARG A 466 14.16 7.73 -23.15
CA ARG A 466 14.93 7.81 -21.90
C ARG A 466 14.08 8.18 -20.69
N THR A 467 13.02 8.98 -20.86
CA THR A 467 12.18 9.44 -19.76
C THR A 467 11.02 8.49 -19.45
N PHE A 468 10.41 7.87 -20.47
CA PHE A 468 9.16 7.12 -20.32
C PHE A 468 9.28 5.64 -20.73
N ASN A 469 10.07 5.31 -21.75
CA ASN A 469 10.34 3.92 -22.17
C ASN A 469 11.67 3.41 -21.58
N CYS A 470 11.88 3.67 -20.29
CA CYS A 470 13.13 3.35 -19.61
C CYS A 470 13.01 2.18 -18.63
N VAL A 471 11.79 1.76 -18.29
CA VAL A 471 11.55 0.74 -17.27
C VAL A 471 11.53 -0.65 -17.89
N HIS A 472 12.45 -1.50 -17.44
CA HIS A 472 12.37 -2.95 -17.64
C HIS A 472 11.66 -3.59 -16.44
N ALA A 473 10.64 -4.40 -16.69
CA ALA A 473 9.90 -5.06 -15.62
C ALA A 473 10.76 -6.14 -14.96
N ARG A 474 10.72 -6.23 -13.62
CA ARG A 474 11.37 -7.32 -12.90
C ARG A 474 10.59 -8.61 -13.11
N GLU A 475 11.31 -9.67 -13.48
CA GLU A 475 10.79 -11.03 -13.44
C GLU A 475 11.10 -11.64 -12.07
N TYR A 476 10.11 -12.30 -11.47
CA TYR A 476 10.23 -12.91 -10.16
C TYR A 476 10.05 -14.42 -10.29
N ASP A 477 11.03 -15.16 -9.78
CA ASP A 477 10.96 -16.61 -9.67
C ASP A 477 10.76 -17.00 -8.20
N GLY A 478 9.64 -17.67 -7.93
CA GLY A 478 9.33 -18.21 -6.60
C GLY A 478 9.53 -19.72 -6.50
N SER A 479 10.15 -20.37 -7.50
CA SER A 479 10.33 -21.82 -7.56
C SER A 479 11.03 -22.40 -6.32
N HIS A 480 11.96 -21.64 -5.73
CA HIS A 480 12.74 -21.98 -4.54
C HIS A 480 12.09 -21.62 -3.19
N LEU A 481 10.88 -21.05 -3.19
CA LEU A 481 10.14 -20.79 -1.95
C LEU A 481 9.54 -22.10 -1.38
N ASN A 482 9.83 -22.37 -0.11
CA ASN A 482 9.52 -23.63 0.57
C ASN A 482 8.31 -23.60 1.51
N PHE A 483 7.72 -22.43 1.76
CA PHE A 483 6.51 -22.23 2.58
C PHE A 483 6.44 -23.05 3.89
N PRO A 484 7.38 -22.91 4.83
CA PRO A 484 7.38 -23.69 6.07
C PRO A 484 6.08 -23.56 6.87
N GLY A 485 5.56 -24.68 7.37
CA GLY A 485 4.29 -24.73 8.12
C GLY A 485 3.02 -24.62 7.27
N MET A 486 3.16 -24.49 5.94
CA MET A 486 2.04 -24.64 5.02
C MET A 486 1.55 -26.09 5.00
N ASN A 487 0.26 -26.27 4.81
CA ASN A 487 -0.37 -27.57 4.69
C ASN A 487 0.24 -28.35 3.51
N SER A 488 0.92 -29.46 3.81
CA SER A 488 1.66 -30.25 2.83
C SER A 488 0.80 -30.95 1.78
N ASN A 489 -0.52 -31.03 2.01
CA ASN A 489 -1.49 -31.57 1.06
C ASN A 489 -1.92 -30.52 0.01
N ILE A 490 -1.53 -29.25 0.18
CA ILE A 490 -1.86 -28.16 -0.75
C ILE A 490 -0.58 -27.77 -1.50
N GLN A 491 -0.63 -27.84 -2.83
CA GLN A 491 0.46 -27.38 -3.70
C GLN A 491 0.06 -26.09 -4.39
N LEU A 492 0.92 -25.06 -4.24
CA LEU A 492 0.78 -23.81 -4.97
C LEU A 492 1.28 -23.99 -6.41
N HIS A 493 0.55 -23.43 -7.36
CA HIS A 493 0.96 -23.38 -8.75
C HIS A 493 2.15 -22.43 -8.94
N GLU A 494 2.90 -22.62 -10.02
CA GLU A 494 4.07 -21.80 -10.38
C GLU A 494 3.75 -20.29 -10.40
N HIS A 495 2.63 -19.89 -11.00
CA HIS A 495 2.23 -18.49 -11.04
C HIS A 495 1.97 -17.90 -9.65
N GLN A 496 1.48 -18.71 -8.70
CA GLN A 496 1.23 -18.27 -7.33
C GLN A 496 2.55 -18.08 -6.59
N LYS A 497 3.50 -18.99 -6.77
CA LYS A 497 4.85 -18.85 -6.21
C LYS A 497 5.53 -17.59 -6.71
N ASN A 498 5.46 -17.33 -8.02
CA ASN A 498 6.04 -16.13 -8.63
C ASN A 498 5.34 -14.85 -8.16
N ALA A 499 4.02 -14.87 -7.96
CA ALA A 499 3.28 -13.75 -7.36
C ALA A 499 3.72 -13.50 -5.91
N ILE A 500 3.92 -14.55 -5.12
CA ILE A 500 4.41 -14.41 -3.74
C ILE A 500 5.84 -13.86 -3.72
N ALA A 501 6.73 -14.35 -4.58
CA ALA A 501 8.07 -13.80 -4.75
C ALA A 501 8.03 -12.31 -5.14
N HIS A 502 7.15 -11.93 -6.06
CA HIS A 502 6.91 -10.52 -6.41
C HIS A 502 6.51 -9.69 -5.19
N ALA A 503 5.60 -10.18 -4.35
CA ALA A 503 5.19 -9.43 -3.17
C ALA A 503 6.27 -9.34 -2.07
N ILE A 504 7.09 -10.38 -1.91
CA ILE A 504 8.19 -10.40 -0.93
C ILE A 504 9.31 -9.44 -1.39
N TYR A 505 9.74 -9.53 -2.65
CA TYR A 505 10.93 -8.84 -3.16
C TYR A 505 10.64 -7.51 -3.86
N GLY A 506 9.42 -7.30 -4.36
CA GLY A 506 9.00 -6.10 -5.08
C GLY A 506 8.25 -5.06 -4.23
N GLY A 507 7.87 -5.41 -3.00
CA GLY A 507 7.13 -4.52 -2.11
C GLY A 507 5.66 -4.35 -2.52
N ASN A 508 5.23 -3.14 -2.85
CA ASN A 508 3.82 -2.86 -3.15
C ASN A 508 3.39 -3.54 -4.46
N THR A 509 2.55 -4.57 -4.34
CA THR A 509 2.24 -5.50 -5.43
C THR A 509 0.74 -5.63 -5.66
N LEU A 510 0.33 -5.64 -6.93
CA LEU A 510 -1.05 -5.88 -7.35
C LEU A 510 -1.21 -7.30 -7.92
N PHE A 511 -1.95 -8.16 -7.22
CA PHE A 511 -2.33 -9.49 -7.72
C PHE A 511 -3.52 -9.42 -8.69
N ALA A 512 -3.25 -9.04 -9.94
CA ALA A 512 -4.26 -8.88 -11.01
C ALA A 512 -4.68 -10.19 -11.70
N HIS A 513 -4.74 -11.31 -10.97
CA HIS A 513 -5.15 -12.61 -11.53
C HIS A 513 -6.66 -12.75 -11.71
N SER A 514 -7.09 -13.65 -12.59
CA SER A 514 -8.50 -13.98 -12.82
C SER A 514 -9.20 -14.54 -11.57
N VAL A 515 -10.54 -14.53 -11.56
CA VAL A 515 -11.32 -15.14 -10.48
C VAL A 515 -11.06 -16.65 -10.45
N GLY A 516 -10.78 -17.20 -9.26
CA GLY A 516 -10.46 -18.62 -9.10
C GLY A 516 -8.98 -18.98 -9.19
N ALA A 517 -8.09 -18.04 -9.56
CA ALA A 517 -6.65 -18.28 -9.66
C ALA A 517 -5.92 -18.52 -8.31
N GLY A 518 -6.64 -18.47 -7.18
CA GLY A 518 -6.10 -18.72 -5.85
C GLY A 518 -5.47 -17.52 -5.15
N LYS A 519 -5.87 -16.28 -5.50
CA LYS A 519 -5.37 -15.02 -4.89
C LYS A 519 -5.38 -14.99 -3.36
N THR A 520 -6.38 -15.62 -2.73
CA THR A 520 -6.45 -15.67 -1.26
C THR A 520 -5.23 -16.41 -0.69
N PHE A 521 -4.83 -17.53 -1.29
CA PHE A 521 -3.66 -18.30 -0.86
C PHE A 521 -2.36 -17.55 -1.13
N GLU A 522 -2.25 -16.83 -2.26
CA GLU A 522 -1.12 -15.93 -2.54
C GLU A 522 -0.95 -14.90 -1.42
N MET A 523 -2.05 -14.24 -1.00
CA MET A 523 -2.01 -13.24 0.08
C MET A 523 -1.63 -13.86 1.43
N ILE A 524 -2.17 -15.03 1.78
CA ILE A 524 -1.89 -15.73 3.03
C ILE A 524 -0.42 -16.17 3.09
N ALA A 525 0.05 -16.85 2.04
CA ALA A 525 1.43 -17.32 1.95
C ALA A 525 2.43 -16.16 1.97
N THR A 526 2.13 -15.07 1.26
CA THR A 526 2.94 -13.84 1.33
C THR A 526 3.06 -13.33 2.76
N ALA A 527 1.95 -13.24 3.50
CA ALA A 527 1.97 -12.72 4.87
C ALA A 527 2.79 -13.62 5.82
N MET A 528 2.72 -14.94 5.64
CA MET A 528 3.48 -15.90 6.44
C MET A 528 4.97 -15.89 6.10
N GLU A 529 5.32 -15.82 4.80
CA GLU A 529 6.72 -15.73 4.36
C GLU A 529 7.35 -14.41 4.75
N CYS A 530 6.66 -13.27 4.59
CA CYS A 530 7.15 -11.99 5.08
C CYS A 530 7.41 -12.02 6.59
N LYS A 531 6.59 -12.73 7.36
CA LYS A 531 6.80 -12.90 8.80
C LYS A 531 8.00 -13.80 9.09
N ARG A 532 8.14 -14.93 8.38
CA ARG A 532 9.29 -15.85 8.52
C ARG A 532 10.61 -15.15 8.22
N LEU A 533 10.63 -14.34 7.15
CA LEU A 533 11.79 -13.54 6.72
C LEU A 533 12.02 -12.29 7.60
N GLY A 534 11.17 -12.01 8.59
CA GLY A 534 11.30 -10.87 9.48
C GLY A 534 10.93 -9.51 8.85
N LEU A 535 10.35 -9.49 7.65
CA LEU A 535 9.87 -8.29 6.96
C LEU A 535 8.64 -7.68 7.63
N CYS A 536 7.85 -8.49 8.33
CA CYS A 536 6.73 -8.00 9.14
C CYS A 536 6.54 -8.82 10.42
N HIS A 537 5.96 -8.21 11.46
CA HIS A 537 5.67 -8.93 12.71
C HIS A 537 4.19 -9.31 12.86
N LYS A 538 3.28 -8.52 12.26
CA LYS A 538 1.83 -8.66 12.39
C LYS A 538 1.16 -8.16 11.12
N SER A 539 0.67 -9.08 10.30
CA SER A 539 0.03 -8.75 9.01
C SER A 539 -1.44 -8.36 9.23
N LEU A 540 -1.92 -7.33 8.52
CA LEU A 540 -3.31 -6.89 8.59
C LEU A 540 -4.00 -7.14 7.24
N PHE A 541 -5.06 -7.92 7.24
CA PHE A 541 -5.89 -8.22 6.09
C PHE A 541 -7.17 -7.40 6.16
N ALA A 542 -7.37 -6.51 5.19
CA ALA A 542 -8.62 -5.78 5.03
C ALA A 542 -9.43 -6.41 3.91
N VAL A 543 -10.60 -6.95 4.24
CA VAL A 543 -11.46 -7.69 3.30
C VAL A 543 -12.90 -7.17 3.33
N PRO A 544 -13.75 -7.49 2.34
CA PRO A 544 -15.19 -7.27 2.47
C PRO A 544 -15.76 -7.92 3.74
N ASN A 545 -16.65 -7.21 4.44
CA ASN A 545 -17.13 -7.62 5.78
C ASN A 545 -17.74 -9.04 5.86
N HIS A 546 -18.29 -9.55 4.75
CA HIS A 546 -18.90 -10.88 4.70
C HIS A 546 -17.88 -12.00 4.43
N LEU A 547 -16.62 -11.66 4.17
CA LEU A 547 -15.55 -12.60 3.85
C LEU A 547 -14.54 -12.77 4.98
N THR A 548 -14.65 -12.05 6.11
CA THR A 548 -13.64 -12.15 7.19
C THR A 548 -13.49 -13.56 7.73
N GLU A 549 -14.61 -14.23 8.03
CA GLU A 549 -14.63 -15.62 8.51
C GLU A 549 -14.15 -16.60 7.43
N GLN A 550 -14.53 -16.38 6.16
CA GLN A 550 -14.08 -17.21 5.05
C GLN A 550 -12.56 -17.13 4.85
N VAL A 551 -12.00 -15.92 4.84
CA VAL A 551 -10.54 -15.73 4.74
C VAL A 551 -9.82 -16.29 5.96
N GLY A 552 -10.41 -16.20 7.16
CA GLY A 552 -9.89 -16.86 8.36
C GLY A 552 -9.82 -18.39 8.22
N ALA A 553 -10.87 -19.01 7.68
CA ALA A 553 -10.90 -20.44 7.40
C ALA A 553 -9.86 -20.84 6.33
N ASP A 554 -9.77 -20.08 5.23
CA ASP A 554 -8.76 -20.29 4.19
C ASP A 554 -7.33 -20.15 4.74
N PHE A 555 -7.10 -19.20 5.66
CA PHE A 555 -5.83 -19.00 6.34
C PHE A 555 -5.42 -20.25 7.13
N LEU A 556 -6.33 -20.79 7.94
CA LEU A 556 -6.05 -21.97 8.77
C LEU A 556 -6.03 -23.27 7.97
N LYS A 557 -6.73 -23.31 6.83
CA LYS A 557 -6.61 -24.40 5.86
C LYS A 557 -5.21 -24.46 5.25
N LEU A 558 -4.64 -23.30 4.93
CA LEU A 558 -3.31 -23.20 4.33
C LEU A 558 -2.19 -23.27 5.38
N TYR A 559 -2.34 -22.63 6.53
CA TYR A 559 -1.38 -22.63 7.65
C TYR A 559 -2.07 -23.00 8.98
N PRO A 560 -2.24 -24.30 9.27
CA PRO A 560 -3.01 -24.77 10.43
C PRO A 560 -2.48 -24.30 11.80
N ASN A 561 -1.18 -24.04 11.91
CA ASN A 561 -0.56 -23.59 13.17
C ASN A 561 -0.60 -22.08 13.40
N ALA A 562 -1.05 -21.31 12.40
CA ALA A 562 -1.06 -19.85 12.48
C ALA A 562 -1.94 -19.35 13.64
N ASN A 563 -1.45 -18.32 14.32
CA ASN A 563 -2.18 -17.58 15.36
C ASN A 563 -2.84 -16.35 14.74
N ILE A 564 -4.08 -16.49 14.28
CA ILE A 564 -4.80 -15.39 13.64
C ILE A 564 -5.89 -14.79 14.53
N LEU A 565 -6.18 -13.50 14.33
CA LEU A 565 -7.35 -12.84 14.89
C LEU A 565 -8.34 -12.55 13.76
N VAL A 566 -9.50 -13.18 13.80
CA VAL A 566 -10.57 -12.95 12.81
C VAL A 566 -11.65 -12.07 13.44
N ALA A 567 -11.88 -10.89 12.88
CA ALA A 567 -12.89 -10.00 13.40
C ALA A 567 -14.30 -10.35 12.88
N THR A 568 -15.25 -10.37 13.80
CA THR A 568 -16.66 -10.73 13.55
C THR A 568 -17.57 -9.50 13.60
N LYS A 569 -18.79 -9.58 13.06
CA LYS A 569 -19.76 -8.47 13.11
C LYS A 569 -20.00 -7.93 14.53
N ASP A 570 -19.94 -8.77 15.55
CA ASP A 570 -20.17 -8.39 16.95
C ASP A 570 -19.04 -7.55 17.56
N ASP A 571 -17.80 -7.68 17.06
CA ASP A 571 -16.66 -6.89 17.49
C ASP A 571 -16.81 -5.40 17.13
N PHE A 572 -17.72 -5.07 16.20
CA PHE A 572 -17.92 -3.72 15.67
C PHE A 572 -19.05 -2.93 16.31
N LYS A 573 -19.75 -3.52 17.27
CA LYS A 573 -20.64 -2.74 18.15
C LYS A 573 -19.79 -1.71 18.90
N SER A 574 -20.29 -0.48 19.04
CA SER A 574 -19.55 0.63 19.68
C SER A 574 -18.98 0.25 21.05
N SER A 575 -19.67 -0.61 21.80
CA SER A 575 -19.27 -1.14 23.11
C SER A 575 -18.08 -2.11 23.08
N ASN A 576 -17.78 -2.72 21.93
CA ASN A 576 -16.79 -3.79 21.74
C ASN A 576 -15.55 -3.35 20.95
N ARG A 577 -15.58 -2.21 20.26
CA ARG A 577 -14.42 -1.70 19.48
C ARG A 577 -13.15 -1.57 20.30
N LYS A 578 -13.23 -1.05 21.53
CA LYS A 578 -12.09 -0.98 22.46
C LYS A 578 -11.52 -2.37 22.79
N MET A 579 -12.38 -3.38 22.89
CA MET A 579 -11.96 -4.76 23.12
C MET A 579 -11.20 -5.32 21.92
N LEU A 580 -11.68 -5.09 20.69
CA LEU A 580 -10.98 -5.54 19.48
C LEU A 580 -9.59 -4.89 19.37
N MET A 581 -9.49 -3.57 19.62
CA MET A 581 -8.19 -2.88 19.60
C MET A 581 -7.24 -3.42 20.68
N SER A 582 -7.75 -3.67 21.87
CA SER A 582 -7.01 -4.31 22.96
C SER A 582 -6.50 -5.70 22.55
N LYS A 583 -7.35 -6.53 21.92
CA LYS A 583 -6.95 -7.84 21.38
C LYS A 583 -5.80 -7.67 20.39
N ILE A 584 -5.96 -6.80 19.39
CA ILE A 584 -4.95 -6.55 18.35
C ILE A 584 -3.63 -6.07 18.97
N ALA A 585 -3.66 -5.16 19.95
CA ALA A 585 -2.47 -4.60 20.57
C ALA A 585 -1.70 -5.64 21.42
N THR A 586 -2.42 -6.38 22.26
CA THR A 586 -1.82 -7.32 23.24
C THR A 586 -1.45 -8.67 22.64
N GLY A 587 -2.12 -9.10 21.57
CA GLY A 587 -1.89 -10.41 20.96
C GLY A 587 -0.68 -10.46 20.02
N ASN A 588 0.11 -11.53 20.14
CA ASN A 588 1.13 -11.90 19.17
C ASN A 588 0.50 -12.72 18.02
N TYR A 589 -0.25 -12.05 17.16
CA TYR A 589 -0.89 -12.68 16.00
C TYR A 589 0.05 -12.69 14.78
N ASP A 590 -0.04 -13.77 14.00
CA ASP A 590 0.56 -13.86 12.66
C ASP A 590 -0.20 -12.96 11.68
N ALA A 591 -1.52 -12.99 11.74
CA ALA A 591 -2.38 -12.10 10.96
C ALA A 591 -3.61 -11.64 11.73
N VAL A 592 -4.08 -10.44 11.40
CA VAL A 592 -5.33 -9.85 11.87
C VAL A 592 -6.22 -9.63 10.65
N ILE A 593 -7.41 -10.21 10.64
CA ILE A 593 -8.35 -10.13 9.51
C ILE A 593 -9.52 -9.23 9.93
N ILE A 594 -9.66 -8.10 9.24
CA ILE A 594 -10.68 -7.08 9.47
C ILE A 594 -11.45 -6.76 8.19
N GLY A 595 -12.68 -6.30 8.36
CA GLY A 595 -13.55 -5.77 7.34
C GLY A 595 -13.21 -4.33 6.92
N HIS A 596 -13.48 -3.94 5.67
CA HIS A 596 -13.23 -2.58 5.17
C HIS A 596 -13.87 -1.47 6.01
N THR A 597 -15.09 -1.67 6.52
CA THR A 597 -15.75 -0.65 7.36
C THR A 597 -15.01 -0.42 8.68
N GLN A 598 -14.28 -1.44 9.13
CA GLN A 598 -13.58 -1.50 10.41
C GLN A 598 -12.25 -0.76 10.30
N LEU A 599 -11.56 -0.94 9.18
CA LEU A 599 -10.34 -0.21 8.85
C LEU A 599 -10.56 1.31 8.92
N LYS A 600 -11.72 1.80 8.42
CA LYS A 600 -12.09 3.23 8.51
C LYS A 600 -12.27 3.75 9.94
N MET A 601 -12.47 2.87 10.91
CA MET A 601 -12.65 3.24 12.32
C MET A 601 -11.34 3.24 13.11
N LEU A 602 -10.22 2.82 12.50
CA LEU A 602 -8.91 2.92 13.12
C LEU A 602 -8.45 4.38 13.10
N PRO A 603 -8.23 5.02 14.27
CA PRO A 603 -7.73 6.38 14.30
C PRO A 603 -6.30 6.45 13.76
N LEU A 604 -5.97 7.55 13.07
CA LEU A 604 -4.57 7.88 12.79
C LEU A 604 -3.85 8.15 14.10
N SER A 605 -2.58 7.75 14.19
CA SER A 605 -1.77 8.06 15.37
C SER A 605 -1.61 9.58 15.52
N PRO A 606 -1.51 10.11 16.76
CA PRO A 606 -1.31 11.54 16.98
C PRO A 606 -0.13 12.12 16.20
N GLU A 607 0.98 11.38 16.10
CA GLU A 607 2.20 11.78 15.39
C GLU A 607 1.95 11.93 13.89
N ARG A 608 1.18 11.01 13.29
CA ARG A 608 0.78 11.11 11.87
C ARG A 608 -0.18 12.26 11.62
N GLN A 609 -1.08 12.54 12.57
CA GLN A 609 -1.96 13.70 12.46
C GLN A 609 -1.16 15.00 12.48
N GLU A 610 -0.18 15.11 13.37
CA GLU A 610 0.72 16.26 13.45
C GLU A 610 1.57 16.42 12.18
N ALA A 611 2.21 15.35 11.69
CA ALA A 611 3.01 15.39 10.46
C ALA A 611 2.17 15.81 9.23
N PHE A 612 0.94 15.32 9.14
CA PHE A 612 0.03 15.71 8.06
C PHE A 612 -0.34 17.20 8.14
N LEU A 613 -0.61 17.72 9.34
CA LEU A 613 -0.91 19.14 9.55
C LEU A 613 0.30 20.04 9.26
N GLN A 614 1.52 19.59 9.54
CA GLN A 614 2.76 20.33 9.22
C GLN A 614 3.09 20.33 7.72
N SER A 615 2.58 19.34 6.96
CA SER A 615 2.77 19.23 5.52
C SER A 615 1.77 20.04 4.67
N GLN A 616 0.74 20.60 5.30
CA GLN A 616 -0.22 21.54 4.70
C GLN A 616 0.22 22.98 4.94
#